data_AF-A0A4R0FKQ4-F1
#
_entry.id   AF-A0A4R0FKQ4-F1
#
_cell.length_a   1.000
_cell.length_b   1.000
_cell.length_c   1.000
_cell.angle_alpha   90.00
_cell.angle_beta   90.00
_cell.angle_gamma   90.00
#
_symmetry.space_group_name_H-M   'P 1'
#
loop_
_entity.id
_entity.type
_entity.pdbx_description
1 polymer ?
#
loop_
_entity_poly.entity_id
_entity_poly.type
_entity_poly.pdbx_seq_one_letter_code
_entity_poly.pdbx_strand_id
1 'polypeptide(L)'
;MKLRLGTCAIKNNRIHYNLNDEYKILGFETYFQNENEAAINFYPVQNTETGENIPEYCLIAVNESFHQARIFNILSTESVKFYLEKIYLEYEKEVIKLTPIVTVFEDGVVVIKYKNELDNTDLNIKEYIDQCINLGLHPIDRAYVSPFLCKLLATSYNHTLRTPFYKRWKLLKDEKLHYKVVDKNIKVFRSESESLGLIELTRDTVSRDTLSTLTQSLLNLFAYLLSNPNSGIRYLLFGQRKIIENGTYWEGRPYIYLLDFKGECSTASENNKKFKNEFLSIIERFTSDFRKDRELVEDIRFFDDASIFFEKSACLKVLSKKAKEIDVPENYISSHEAIATYIEYVYMLHRALLQKIRQSHSVDEVSALRWRANELASPQEIAASGEVRIYSKNAWEKFGINDLKAQINEAILISYDEKQFKHEKKGNVVNLAFAILFGLLAIPSVGKDIIAPIWKTTNFYYPANAYENLYFFLVTCLILVIMAFLVLTSIRFFTKEK
;
A
#
# COMPACT_ATOMS: atom_id res chain seq x y z
N MET A 1 10.69 -12.52 15.42
CA MET A 1 9.69 -13.31 14.68
C MET A 1 10.47 -14.23 13.76
N LYS A 2 10.72 -15.50 14.16
CA LYS A 2 11.40 -16.46 13.28
C LYS A 2 10.52 -16.64 12.04
N LEU A 3 11.15 -16.64 10.87
CA LEU A 3 10.55 -16.34 9.58
C LEU A 3 9.66 -17.47 9.05
N ARG A 4 8.70 -17.96 9.85
CA ARG A 4 7.86 -19.12 9.49
C ARG A 4 6.82 -18.84 8.41
N LEU A 5 6.73 -17.59 7.93
CA LEU A 5 5.67 -17.09 7.03
C LEU A 5 5.87 -17.31 5.56
N GLY A 6 7.12 -17.38 5.13
CA GLY A 6 7.49 -17.63 3.75
C GLY A 6 8.60 -18.66 3.71
N THR A 7 8.76 -19.27 2.55
CA THR A 7 9.93 -20.11 2.27
C THR A 7 11.20 -19.25 2.32
N CYS A 8 11.11 -17.99 1.87
CA CYS A 8 12.19 -17.01 1.82
C CYS A 8 11.68 -15.57 2.02
N ALA A 9 12.50 -14.72 2.63
CA ALA A 9 12.36 -13.27 2.57
C ALA A 9 13.71 -12.61 2.24
N ILE A 10 13.68 -11.52 1.47
CA ILE A 10 14.86 -10.74 1.14
C ILE A 10 14.78 -9.35 1.74
N LYS A 11 15.88 -8.92 2.38
CA LYS A 11 16.12 -7.54 2.82
C LYS A 11 17.61 -7.21 2.68
N ASN A 12 17.95 -6.10 2.04
CA ASN A 12 19.32 -5.56 1.96
C ASN A 12 20.37 -6.61 1.56
N ASN A 13 20.14 -7.33 0.45
CA ASN A 13 20.98 -8.43 -0.05
C ASN A 13 21.21 -9.59 0.94
N ARG A 14 20.30 -9.75 1.89
CA ARG A 14 20.24 -10.90 2.80
C ARG A 14 18.98 -11.69 2.55
N ILE A 15 19.15 -12.98 2.37
CA ILE A 15 18.09 -13.97 2.24
C ILE A 15 17.91 -14.58 3.61
N HIS A 16 16.69 -14.49 4.10
CA HIS A 16 16.25 -15.14 5.30
C HIS A 16 15.34 -16.28 4.88
N TYR A 17 15.67 -17.53 5.20
CA TYR A 17 14.86 -18.68 4.82
C TYR A 17 14.84 -19.71 5.94
N ASN A 18 13.86 -20.61 5.90
CA ASN A 18 13.88 -21.79 6.75
C ASN A 18 14.17 -23.02 5.90
N LEU A 19 15.05 -23.88 6.40
CA LEU A 19 15.30 -25.20 5.85
C LEU A 19 15.25 -26.19 7.00
N ASN A 20 14.43 -27.24 6.91
CA ASN A 20 14.27 -28.26 7.96
C ASN A 20 13.96 -27.67 9.35
N ASP A 21 13.03 -26.70 9.43
CA ASP A 21 12.68 -25.95 10.65
C ASP A 21 13.79 -25.10 11.29
N GLU A 22 14.97 -25.03 10.65
CA GLU A 22 16.06 -24.17 11.06
C GLU A 22 16.06 -22.87 10.27
N TYR A 23 16.14 -21.76 11.01
CA TYR A 23 16.21 -20.43 10.43
C TYR A 23 17.64 -20.10 10.02
N LYS A 24 17.81 -19.78 8.75
CA LYS A 24 19.08 -19.56 8.08
C LYS A 24 19.12 -18.15 7.47
N ILE A 25 20.31 -17.53 7.50
CA ILE A 25 20.57 -16.26 6.83
C ILE A 25 21.74 -16.46 5.88
N LEU A 26 21.53 -16.10 4.63
CA LEU A 26 22.53 -16.12 3.58
C LEU A 26 22.68 -14.72 3.02
N GLY A 27 23.92 -14.21 2.98
CA GLY A 27 24.23 -12.99 2.27
C GLY A 27 24.54 -13.32 0.82
N PHE A 28 24.22 -12.40 -0.08
CA PHE A 28 24.64 -12.53 -1.47
C PHE A 28 25.19 -11.22 -2.00
N GLU A 29 26.15 -11.34 -2.91
CA GLU A 29 26.69 -10.26 -3.69
C GLU A 29 26.65 -10.65 -5.15
N THR A 30 26.19 -9.72 -5.99
CA THR A 30 26.20 -9.88 -7.44
C THR A 30 27.36 -9.08 -8.01
N TYR A 31 28.22 -9.72 -8.78
CA TYR A 31 29.34 -9.07 -9.45
C TYR A 31 29.28 -9.41 -10.94
N PHE A 32 29.55 -8.42 -11.77
CA PHE A 32 29.64 -8.62 -13.21
C PHE A 32 31.01 -9.21 -13.53
N GLN A 33 31.02 -10.40 -14.13
CA GLN A 33 32.24 -10.97 -14.71
C GLN A 33 32.55 -10.28 -16.05
N ASN A 34 31.50 -9.95 -16.81
CA ASN A 34 31.55 -9.14 -18.04
C ASN A 34 30.19 -8.46 -18.30
N GLU A 35 30.01 -7.84 -19.47
CA GLU A 35 28.77 -7.12 -19.84
C GLU A 35 27.52 -8.02 -19.89
N ASN A 36 27.69 -9.33 -20.09
CA ASN A 36 26.60 -10.28 -20.30
C ASN A 36 26.47 -11.33 -19.18
N GLU A 37 27.48 -11.45 -18.30
CA GLU A 37 27.53 -12.46 -17.26
C GLU A 37 27.71 -11.80 -15.90
N ALA A 38 26.73 -12.04 -15.03
CA ALA A 38 26.82 -11.75 -13.61
C ALA A 38 26.98 -13.07 -12.84
N ALA A 39 27.89 -13.07 -11.89
CA ALA A 39 28.02 -14.16 -10.94
C ALA A 39 27.46 -13.74 -9.59
N ILE A 40 26.89 -14.72 -8.90
CA ILE A 40 26.30 -14.56 -7.58
C ILE A 40 27.22 -15.27 -6.59
N ASN A 41 27.84 -14.49 -5.70
CA ASN A 41 28.58 -15.02 -4.58
C ASN A 41 27.66 -15.07 -3.36
N PHE A 42 27.40 -16.28 -2.88
CA PHE A 42 26.76 -16.48 -1.59
C PHE A 42 27.82 -16.56 -0.51
N TYR A 43 27.56 -15.90 0.62
CA TYR A 43 28.37 -16.03 1.82
C TYR A 43 27.48 -16.33 3.02
N PRO A 44 27.92 -17.24 3.91
CA PRO A 44 27.16 -17.56 5.09
C PRO A 44 27.10 -16.35 6.00
N VAL A 45 25.91 -16.03 6.50
CA VAL A 45 25.71 -14.96 7.49
C VAL A 45 25.33 -15.57 8.84
N GLN A 46 24.40 -16.53 8.84
CA GLN A 46 23.99 -17.22 10.06
C GLN A 46 23.40 -18.60 9.75
N ASN A 47 23.87 -19.63 10.47
CA ASN A 47 23.38 -21.01 10.40
C ASN A 47 23.39 -21.62 8.98
N THR A 48 24.29 -21.14 8.12
CA THR A 48 24.52 -21.65 6.76
C THR A 48 25.96 -22.13 6.66
N GLU A 49 26.15 -23.36 6.19
CA GLU A 49 27.48 -23.89 5.87
C GLU A 49 27.79 -23.64 4.39
N THR A 50 29.06 -23.39 4.06
CA THR A 50 29.53 -23.28 2.68
C THR A 50 29.34 -24.63 1.97
N GLY A 51 28.43 -24.69 0.99
CA GLY A 51 28.14 -25.90 0.22
C GLY A 51 26.77 -26.54 0.47
N GLU A 52 25.94 -25.98 1.37
CA GLU A 52 24.54 -26.41 1.49
C GLU A 52 23.78 -26.14 0.19
N ASN A 53 22.88 -27.07 -0.18
CA ASN A 53 22.02 -26.90 -1.34
C ASN A 53 21.04 -25.75 -1.08
N ILE A 54 21.24 -24.63 -1.78
CA ILE A 54 20.39 -23.44 -1.66
C ILE A 54 19.05 -23.77 -2.31
N PRO A 55 17.92 -23.64 -1.59
CA PRO A 55 16.62 -23.92 -2.17
C PRO A 55 16.34 -23.05 -3.41
N GLU A 56 15.67 -23.63 -4.41
CA GLU A 56 15.37 -22.97 -5.69
C GLU A 56 14.67 -21.61 -5.52
N TYR A 57 13.75 -21.50 -4.57
CA TYR A 57 13.05 -20.24 -4.28
C TYR A 57 13.98 -19.11 -3.80
N CYS A 58 15.14 -19.44 -3.21
CA CYS A 58 16.16 -18.45 -2.86
C CYS A 58 16.87 -17.94 -4.12
N LEU A 59 17.09 -18.80 -5.12
CA LEU A 59 17.68 -18.41 -6.41
C LEU A 59 16.74 -17.49 -7.19
N ILE A 60 15.45 -17.82 -7.26
CA ILE A 60 14.41 -16.96 -7.85
C ILE A 60 14.42 -15.58 -7.20
N ALA A 61 14.46 -15.56 -5.87
CA ALA A 61 14.44 -14.33 -5.09
C ALA A 61 15.68 -13.45 -5.35
N VAL A 62 16.87 -14.07 -5.45
CA VAL A 62 18.11 -13.36 -5.81
C VAL A 62 18.05 -12.81 -7.22
N ASN A 63 17.54 -13.58 -8.17
CA ASN A 63 17.43 -13.14 -9.56
C ASN A 63 16.54 -11.90 -9.69
N GLU A 64 15.37 -11.91 -9.04
CA GLU A 64 14.50 -10.73 -9.00
C GLU A 64 15.18 -9.52 -8.33
N SER A 65 15.91 -9.73 -7.23
CA SER A 65 16.66 -8.67 -6.56
C SER A 65 17.77 -8.10 -7.43
N PHE A 66 18.49 -8.95 -8.17
CA PHE A 66 19.49 -8.53 -9.14
C PHE A 66 18.87 -7.67 -10.25
N HIS A 67 17.79 -8.14 -10.86
CA HIS A 67 17.11 -7.39 -11.91
C HIS A 67 16.56 -6.05 -11.42
N GLN A 68 16.03 -6.00 -10.20
CA GLN A 68 15.60 -4.75 -9.59
C GLN A 68 16.77 -3.77 -9.41
N ALA A 69 17.90 -4.22 -8.86
CA ALA A 69 19.09 -3.40 -8.66
C ALA A 69 19.72 -2.93 -9.99
N ARG A 70 19.59 -3.73 -11.05
CA ARG A 70 20.05 -3.37 -12.40
C ARG A 70 19.19 -2.28 -13.05
N ILE A 71 17.89 -2.33 -12.82
CA ILE A 71 16.90 -1.48 -13.52
C ILE A 71 16.73 -0.11 -12.84
N PHE A 72 16.86 -0.09 -11.52
CA PHE A 72 16.64 1.11 -10.72
C PHE A 72 17.93 1.61 -10.09
N ASN A 73 18.14 2.92 -10.13
CA ASN A 73 19.25 3.54 -9.41
C ASN A 73 19.07 3.30 -7.90
N ILE A 74 20.16 2.96 -7.21
CA ILE A 74 20.27 2.44 -5.82
C ILE A 74 19.57 3.30 -4.73
N LEU A 75 19.03 4.47 -5.08
CA LEU A 75 18.13 5.26 -4.22
C LEU A 75 16.71 4.66 -4.09
N SER A 76 16.46 3.45 -4.63
CA SER A 76 15.16 2.78 -4.55
C SER A 76 14.77 2.51 -3.10
N THR A 77 13.56 2.91 -2.73
CA THR A 77 12.95 2.76 -1.41
C THR A 77 13.24 1.38 -0.78
N GLU A 78 13.66 1.35 0.49
CA GLU A 78 13.87 0.08 1.19
C GLU A 78 12.58 -0.75 1.17
N SER A 79 12.73 -2.05 0.89
CA SER A 79 11.62 -2.98 0.87
C SER A 79 12.03 -4.36 1.39
N VAL A 80 11.04 -5.10 1.87
CA VAL A 80 11.17 -6.50 2.25
C VAL A 80 10.24 -7.31 1.37
N LYS A 81 10.79 -8.29 0.65
CA LYS A 81 10.02 -9.23 -0.17
C LYS A 81 9.83 -10.54 0.58
N PHE A 82 8.62 -11.09 0.54
CA PHE A 82 8.26 -12.38 1.13
C PHE A 82 7.75 -13.29 0.03
N TYR A 83 8.44 -14.42 -0.17
CA TYR A 83 8.05 -15.47 -1.09
C TYR A 83 7.23 -16.50 -0.31
N LEU A 84 5.93 -16.57 -0.61
CA LEU A 84 5.01 -17.48 0.06
C LEU A 84 4.95 -18.81 -0.68
N GLU A 85 4.50 -19.86 0.02
CA GLU A 85 4.20 -21.14 -0.63
C GLU A 85 3.08 -20.99 -1.67
N LYS A 86 3.10 -21.85 -2.68
CA LYS A 86 2.13 -21.89 -3.78
C LYS A 86 0.70 -22.07 -3.22
N ILE A 87 -0.23 -21.36 -3.83
CA ILE A 87 -1.68 -21.45 -3.59
C ILE A 87 -2.31 -22.13 -4.79
N TYR A 88 -3.21 -23.07 -4.57
CA TYR A 88 -3.90 -23.80 -5.63
C TYR A 88 -5.37 -23.42 -5.61
N LEU A 89 -5.90 -22.94 -6.73
CA LEU A 89 -7.27 -22.53 -6.89
C LEU A 89 -8.00 -23.51 -7.78
N GLU A 90 -9.12 -24.06 -7.32
CA GLU A 90 -10.03 -24.86 -8.12
C GLU A 90 -11.08 -23.93 -8.75
N TYR A 91 -11.15 -23.90 -10.07
CA TYR A 91 -12.12 -23.12 -10.84
C TYR A 91 -12.59 -23.95 -12.04
N GLU A 92 -13.89 -24.17 -12.18
CA GLU A 92 -14.46 -24.95 -13.30
C GLU A 92 -13.85 -26.35 -13.48
N LYS A 93 -13.41 -26.97 -12.36
CA LYS A 93 -12.68 -28.26 -12.27
C LYS A 93 -11.21 -28.22 -12.71
N GLU A 94 -10.69 -27.06 -13.07
CA GLU A 94 -9.26 -26.86 -13.30
C GLU A 94 -8.57 -26.38 -12.02
N VAL A 95 -7.28 -26.72 -11.89
CA VAL A 95 -6.47 -26.31 -10.74
C VAL A 95 -5.41 -25.32 -11.21
N ILE A 96 -5.60 -24.06 -10.84
CA ILE A 96 -4.69 -22.96 -11.14
C ILE A 96 -3.69 -22.80 -10.01
N LYS A 97 -2.40 -22.76 -10.35
CA LYS A 97 -1.29 -22.64 -9.40
C LYS A 97 -0.79 -21.20 -9.35
N LEU A 98 -0.87 -20.58 -8.19
CA LEU A 98 -0.40 -19.21 -7.96
C LEU A 98 0.77 -19.19 -6.99
N THR A 99 1.83 -18.46 -7.34
CA THR A 99 2.95 -18.18 -6.44
C THR A 99 2.81 -16.76 -5.89
N PRO A 100 2.45 -16.58 -4.61
CA PRO A 100 2.25 -15.25 -4.03
C PRO A 100 3.59 -14.67 -3.57
N ILE A 101 3.85 -13.43 -3.96
CA ILE A 101 5.02 -12.65 -3.57
C ILE A 101 4.52 -11.34 -2.97
N VAL A 102 4.87 -11.08 -1.72
CA VAL A 102 4.46 -9.88 -1.00
C VAL A 102 5.65 -8.96 -0.82
N THR A 103 5.57 -7.75 -1.36
CA THR A 103 6.58 -6.70 -1.20
C THR A 103 6.05 -5.64 -0.26
N VAL A 104 6.74 -5.42 0.85
CA VAL A 104 6.43 -4.37 1.84
C VAL A 104 7.48 -3.29 1.73
N PHE A 105 7.07 -2.08 1.39
CA PHE A 105 7.94 -0.90 1.30
C PHE A 105 8.00 -0.18 2.65
N GLU A 106 9.11 0.54 2.90
CA GLU A 106 9.36 1.27 4.15
C GLU A 106 8.26 2.28 4.50
N ASP A 107 7.65 2.89 3.49
CA ASP A 107 6.58 3.88 3.65
C ASP A 107 5.19 3.27 3.97
N GLY A 108 5.12 1.94 4.04
CA GLY A 108 3.93 1.17 4.37
C GLY A 108 3.10 0.73 3.17
N VAL A 109 3.53 0.99 1.93
CA VAL A 109 2.88 0.43 0.74
C VAL A 109 3.15 -1.08 0.69
N VAL A 110 2.11 -1.87 0.38
CA VAL A 110 2.21 -3.32 0.21
C VAL A 110 1.71 -3.69 -1.18
N VAL A 111 2.56 -4.40 -1.94
CA VAL A 111 2.21 -4.95 -3.25
C VAL A 111 2.19 -6.47 -3.15
N ILE A 112 1.07 -7.09 -3.52
CA ILE A 112 0.91 -8.54 -3.56
C ILE A 112 0.83 -8.97 -5.02
N LYS A 113 1.87 -9.67 -5.49
CA LYS A 113 1.94 -10.27 -6.82
C LYS A 113 1.52 -11.74 -6.74
N TYR A 114 0.61 -12.16 -7.60
CA TYR A 114 0.31 -13.59 -7.80
C TYR A 114 0.86 -13.99 -9.16
N LYS A 115 1.92 -14.78 -9.17
CA LYS A 115 2.49 -15.32 -10.41
C LYS A 115 1.73 -16.58 -10.80
N ASN A 116 1.12 -16.57 -11.98
CA ASN A 116 0.50 -17.74 -12.61
C ASN A 116 1.35 -18.12 -13.83
N GLU A 117 1.84 -19.35 -13.87
CA GLU A 117 2.62 -19.89 -15.00
C GLU A 117 1.75 -20.95 -15.68
N LEU A 118 1.53 -20.77 -16.98
CA LEU A 118 0.71 -21.65 -17.80
C LEU A 118 1.62 -22.40 -18.76
N ASP A 119 1.76 -23.70 -18.56
CA ASP A 119 2.61 -24.54 -19.38
C ASP A 119 1.76 -25.33 -20.39
N ASN A 120 2.07 -25.20 -21.69
CA ASN A 120 1.53 -26.04 -22.77
C ASN A 120 0.00 -26.23 -22.79
N THR A 121 -0.76 -25.15 -22.63
CA THR A 121 -2.23 -25.19 -22.70
C THR A 121 -2.75 -24.69 -24.05
N ASP A 122 -3.53 -25.50 -24.77
CA ASP A 122 -4.24 -25.10 -26.00
C ASP A 122 -5.56 -24.41 -25.64
N LEU A 123 -5.46 -23.17 -25.14
CA LEU A 123 -6.61 -22.34 -24.80
C LEU A 123 -6.96 -21.42 -25.96
N ASN A 124 -8.24 -21.31 -26.29
CA ASN A 124 -8.68 -20.24 -27.18
C ASN A 124 -8.63 -18.88 -26.45
N ILE A 125 -8.69 -17.78 -27.21
CA ILE A 125 -8.56 -16.42 -26.65
C ILE A 125 -9.61 -16.11 -25.58
N LYS A 126 -10.82 -16.65 -25.72
CA LYS A 126 -11.92 -16.41 -24.79
C LYS A 126 -11.68 -17.16 -23.48
N GLU A 127 -11.35 -18.44 -23.57
CA GLU A 127 -10.98 -19.27 -22.41
C GLU A 127 -9.79 -18.66 -21.67
N TYR A 128 -8.74 -18.24 -22.39
CA TYR A 128 -7.58 -17.59 -21.79
C TYR A 128 -7.95 -16.31 -21.02
N ILE A 129 -8.81 -15.46 -21.60
CA ILE A 129 -9.28 -14.23 -20.93
C ILE A 129 -10.10 -14.57 -19.69
N ASP A 130 -11.07 -15.47 -19.81
CA ASP A 130 -12.00 -15.79 -18.73
C ASP A 130 -11.29 -16.54 -17.58
N GLN A 131 -10.54 -17.59 -17.89
CA GLN A 131 -9.91 -18.48 -16.90
C GLN A 131 -8.62 -17.90 -16.29
N CYS A 132 -7.83 -17.15 -17.06
CA CYS A 132 -6.50 -16.71 -16.62
C CYS A 132 -6.45 -15.21 -16.29
N ILE A 133 -6.87 -14.35 -17.24
CA ILE A 133 -6.75 -12.89 -17.09
C ILE A 133 -7.78 -12.35 -16.11
N ASN A 134 -9.01 -12.88 -16.16
CA ASN A 134 -10.12 -12.48 -15.32
C ASN A 134 -10.27 -13.32 -14.04
N LEU A 135 -9.26 -14.12 -13.68
CA LEU A 135 -9.24 -14.92 -12.46
C LEU A 135 -9.63 -14.13 -11.20
N GLY A 136 -9.24 -12.86 -11.12
CA GLY A 136 -9.59 -12.00 -9.98
C GLY A 136 -11.05 -11.54 -9.91
N LEU A 137 -11.82 -11.69 -10.99
CA LEU A 137 -13.23 -11.34 -11.09
C LEU A 137 -14.17 -12.51 -10.80
N HIS A 138 -13.68 -13.74 -10.98
CA HIS A 138 -14.49 -14.95 -10.83
C HIS A 138 -14.50 -15.49 -9.41
N PRO A 139 -15.63 -16.05 -8.95
CA PRO A 139 -15.66 -16.81 -7.72
C PRO A 139 -14.88 -18.11 -7.88
N ILE A 140 -14.03 -18.41 -6.91
CA ILE A 140 -13.22 -19.62 -6.81
C ILE A 140 -14.06 -20.71 -6.16
N ASP A 141 -14.01 -21.93 -6.68
CA ASP A 141 -14.75 -23.06 -6.12
C ASP A 141 -14.08 -23.53 -4.83
N ARG A 142 -12.75 -23.70 -4.84
CA ARG A 142 -11.94 -24.03 -3.65
C ARG A 142 -10.57 -23.39 -3.71
N ALA A 143 -10.03 -22.97 -2.56
CA ALA A 143 -8.67 -22.49 -2.46
C ALA A 143 -7.88 -23.39 -1.49
N TYR A 144 -6.77 -23.95 -1.94
CA TYR A 144 -5.86 -24.75 -1.13
C TYR A 144 -4.59 -23.96 -0.85
N VAL A 145 -4.23 -23.87 0.42
CA VAL A 145 -3.07 -23.10 0.92
C VAL A 145 -2.22 -23.94 1.86
N SER A 146 -1.04 -23.44 2.21
CA SER A 146 -0.23 -24.10 3.22
C SER A 146 -0.95 -24.12 4.57
N PRO A 147 -0.81 -25.22 5.35
CA PRO A 147 -1.38 -25.34 6.69
C PRO A 147 -0.94 -24.19 7.60
N PHE A 148 0.29 -23.73 7.42
CA PHE A 148 0.84 -22.60 8.16
C PHE A 148 0.12 -21.29 7.82
N LEU A 149 -0.10 -21.01 6.53
CA LEU A 149 -0.84 -19.83 6.09
C LEU A 149 -2.28 -19.85 6.63
N CYS A 150 -2.97 -20.98 6.53
CA CYS A 150 -4.32 -21.16 7.08
C CYS A 150 -4.40 -20.83 8.58
N LYS A 151 -3.48 -21.41 9.37
CA LYS A 151 -3.37 -21.15 10.82
C LYS A 151 -3.22 -19.66 11.13
N LEU A 152 -2.33 -18.97 10.41
CA LEU A 152 -2.07 -17.57 10.66
C LEU A 152 -3.18 -16.63 10.18
N LEU A 153 -3.86 -16.93 9.07
CA LEU A 153 -5.00 -16.15 8.59
C LEU A 153 -6.14 -16.14 9.62
N ALA A 154 -6.41 -17.29 10.24
CA ALA A 154 -7.39 -17.36 11.32
C ALA A 154 -6.95 -16.58 12.57
N THR A 155 -5.66 -16.67 12.93
CA THR A 155 -5.11 -15.94 14.08
C THR A 155 -5.16 -14.43 13.87
N SER A 156 -4.75 -13.92 12.70
CA SER A 156 -4.73 -12.49 12.41
C SER A 156 -6.13 -11.86 12.45
N TYR A 157 -7.16 -12.61 12.01
CA TYR A 157 -8.55 -12.15 12.05
C TYR A 157 -9.13 -12.10 13.47
N ASN A 158 -8.81 -13.10 14.30
CA ASN A 158 -9.43 -13.24 15.63
C ASN A 158 -8.75 -12.41 16.72
N HIS A 159 -7.46 -12.09 16.57
CA HIS A 159 -6.68 -11.35 17.56
C HIS A 159 -7.01 -9.85 17.50
N THR A 160 -8.07 -9.42 18.18
CA THR A 160 -8.50 -8.02 18.25
C THR A 160 -7.90 -7.24 19.42
N LEU A 161 -7.79 -5.92 19.25
CA LEU A 161 -7.14 -4.97 20.16
C LEU A 161 -7.69 -4.92 21.60
N ARG A 162 -9.00 -5.14 21.80
CA ARG A 162 -9.65 -4.97 23.11
C ARG A 162 -10.55 -6.14 23.48
N THR A 163 -9.94 -7.30 23.71
CA THR A 163 -10.63 -8.45 24.32
C THR A 163 -10.33 -8.51 25.83
N PRO A 164 -11.33 -8.74 26.71
CA PRO A 164 -11.10 -9.01 28.13
C PRO A 164 -10.38 -10.35 28.33
N PHE A 165 -9.70 -10.52 29.48
CA PHE A 165 -8.83 -11.67 29.77
C PHE A 165 -9.48 -13.04 29.50
N TYR A 166 -10.72 -13.25 29.96
CA TYR A 166 -11.42 -14.52 29.76
C TYR A 166 -11.69 -14.84 28.28
N LYS A 167 -11.97 -13.81 27.46
CA LYS A 167 -12.10 -13.98 25.99
C LYS A 167 -10.75 -14.28 25.36
N ARG A 168 -9.65 -13.66 25.81
CA ARG A 168 -8.29 -13.97 25.33
C ARG A 168 -7.91 -15.41 25.62
N TRP A 169 -8.22 -15.91 26.80
CA TRP A 169 -7.98 -17.31 27.15
C TRP A 169 -8.78 -18.26 26.26
N LYS A 170 -10.07 -17.97 26.04
CA LYS A 170 -10.90 -18.72 25.10
C LYS A 170 -10.31 -18.70 23.69
N LEU A 171 -9.91 -17.53 23.18
CA LEU A 171 -9.28 -17.38 21.87
C LEU A 171 -7.99 -18.20 21.73
N LEU A 172 -7.12 -18.23 22.74
CA LEU A 172 -5.92 -19.08 22.72
C LEU A 172 -6.26 -20.58 22.72
N LYS A 173 -7.35 -20.97 23.39
CA LYS A 173 -7.84 -22.36 23.36
C LYS A 173 -8.40 -22.71 21.99
N ASP A 174 -9.21 -21.82 21.41
CA ASP A 174 -9.82 -21.98 20.10
C ASP A 174 -8.74 -21.99 19.00
N GLU A 175 -7.70 -21.17 19.11
CA GLU A 175 -6.52 -21.17 18.23
C GLU A 175 -5.78 -22.52 18.29
N LYS A 176 -5.52 -23.04 19.49
CA LYS A 176 -4.90 -24.37 19.65
C LYS A 176 -5.76 -25.48 19.06
N LEU A 177 -7.09 -25.40 19.21
CA LEU A 177 -8.01 -26.35 18.61
C LEU A 177 -7.98 -26.25 17.09
N HIS A 178 -8.05 -25.04 16.56
CA HIS A 178 -7.94 -24.76 15.13
C HIS A 178 -6.65 -25.32 14.55
N TYR A 179 -5.49 -25.11 15.19
CA TYR A 179 -4.21 -25.65 14.69
C TYR A 179 -4.23 -27.17 14.62
N LYS A 180 -4.80 -27.85 15.63
CA LYS A 180 -4.98 -29.31 15.60
C LYS A 180 -5.93 -29.78 14.51
N VAL A 181 -6.99 -29.02 14.22
CA VAL A 181 -7.94 -29.33 13.13
C VAL A 181 -7.25 -29.17 11.79
N VAL A 182 -6.47 -28.09 11.61
CA VAL A 182 -5.68 -27.87 10.40
C VAL A 182 -4.72 -29.04 10.19
N ASP A 183 -3.96 -29.44 11.21
CA ASP A 183 -2.99 -30.54 11.12
C ASP A 183 -3.64 -31.89 10.78
N LYS A 184 -4.89 -32.12 11.20
CA LYS A 184 -5.63 -33.35 10.87
C LYS A 184 -6.20 -33.37 9.46
N ASN A 185 -6.46 -32.20 8.88
CA ASN A 185 -7.15 -32.05 7.59
C ASN A 185 -6.20 -31.72 6.44
N ILE A 186 -4.88 -31.86 6.64
CA ILE A 186 -3.89 -31.69 5.58
C ILE A 186 -4.10 -32.76 4.51
N LYS A 187 -4.35 -32.33 3.28
CA LYS A 187 -4.40 -33.17 2.08
C LYS A 187 -3.04 -33.15 1.40
N VAL A 188 -2.50 -34.31 1.06
CA VAL A 188 -1.24 -34.39 0.30
C VAL A 188 -1.57 -34.22 -1.18
N PHE A 189 -1.18 -33.08 -1.75
CA PHE A 189 -1.19 -32.85 -3.19
C PHE A 189 0.13 -33.36 -3.77
N ARG A 190 0.04 -34.26 -4.76
CA ARG A 190 1.19 -34.75 -5.52
C ARG A 190 1.25 -34.00 -6.84
N SER A 191 2.27 -33.17 -7.00
CA SER A 191 2.71 -32.64 -8.29
C SER A 191 3.85 -33.52 -8.81
N GLU A 192 4.14 -33.47 -10.12
CA GLU A 192 5.13 -34.33 -10.80
C GLU A 192 6.51 -34.38 -10.12
N SER A 193 6.90 -33.34 -9.37
CA SER A 193 8.17 -33.23 -8.65
C SER A 193 8.08 -33.08 -7.13
N GLU A 194 6.89 -32.84 -6.55
CA GLU A 194 6.75 -32.48 -5.12
C GLU A 194 5.46 -33.03 -4.50
N SER A 195 5.56 -33.54 -3.26
CA SER A 195 4.39 -33.80 -2.40
C SER A 195 4.22 -32.66 -1.39
N LEU A 196 3.16 -31.86 -1.55
CA LEU A 196 2.88 -30.73 -0.69
C LEU A 196 1.67 -31.04 0.20
N GLY A 197 1.81 -30.81 1.50
CA GLY A 197 0.68 -30.85 2.42
C GLY A 197 -0.08 -29.54 2.34
N LEU A 198 -1.30 -29.56 1.78
CA LEU A 198 -2.16 -28.38 1.63
C LEU A 198 -3.46 -28.55 2.42
N ILE A 199 -4.09 -27.43 2.76
CA ILE A 199 -5.40 -27.41 3.37
C ILE A 199 -6.33 -26.48 2.59
N GLU A 200 -7.58 -26.92 2.46
CA GLU A 200 -8.65 -26.13 1.89
C GLU A 200 -9.06 -25.00 2.84
N LEU A 201 -9.08 -23.76 2.34
CA LEU A 201 -9.67 -22.63 3.05
C LEU A 201 -11.19 -22.79 3.01
N THR A 202 -11.74 -23.42 4.05
CA THR A 202 -13.19 -23.58 4.20
C THR A 202 -13.83 -22.24 4.58
N ARG A 203 -14.60 -21.65 3.65
CA ARG A 203 -15.55 -20.58 3.94
C ARG A 203 -16.99 -21.04 3.69
N ASP A 204 -17.93 -20.29 4.24
CA ASP A 204 -19.34 -20.63 4.25
C ASP A 204 -19.87 -20.83 2.82
N THR A 205 -20.71 -21.84 2.61
CA THR A 205 -21.20 -22.28 1.28
C THR A 205 -21.92 -21.19 0.49
N VAL A 206 -22.34 -20.12 1.16
CA VAL A 206 -23.06 -18.97 0.60
C VAL A 206 -22.11 -17.93 -0.01
N SER A 207 -20.86 -17.84 0.46
CA SER A 207 -19.86 -16.89 -0.04
C SER A 207 -18.67 -17.61 -0.65
N ARG A 208 -18.67 -17.78 -1.97
CA ARG A 208 -17.48 -18.24 -2.70
C ARG A 208 -16.35 -17.22 -2.56
N ASP A 209 -15.14 -17.69 -2.34
CA ASP A 209 -13.98 -16.81 -2.27
C ASP A 209 -13.65 -16.25 -3.65
N THR A 210 -12.97 -15.10 -3.69
CA THR A 210 -12.37 -14.56 -4.90
C THR A 210 -10.89 -14.30 -4.62
N LEU A 211 -10.09 -14.08 -5.67
CA LEU A 211 -8.70 -13.70 -5.47
C LEU A 211 -8.61 -12.39 -4.66
N SER A 212 -9.61 -11.51 -4.76
CA SER A 212 -9.73 -10.32 -3.95
C SER A 212 -9.85 -10.62 -2.46
N THR A 213 -10.74 -11.55 -2.05
CA THR A 213 -10.91 -11.89 -0.63
C THR A 213 -9.67 -12.57 -0.05
N LEU A 214 -8.99 -13.39 -0.84
CA LEU A 214 -7.69 -13.97 -0.48
C LEU A 214 -6.64 -12.88 -0.28
N THR A 215 -6.56 -11.92 -1.19
CA THR A 215 -5.64 -10.77 -1.13
C THR A 215 -5.87 -9.92 0.12
N GLN A 216 -7.13 -9.61 0.44
CA GLN A 216 -7.47 -8.89 1.67
C GLN A 216 -7.07 -9.67 2.92
N SER A 217 -7.22 -10.99 2.90
CA SER A 217 -6.83 -11.85 4.03
C SER A 217 -5.30 -11.86 4.20
N LEU A 218 -4.53 -11.88 3.10
CA LEU A 218 -3.08 -11.70 3.12
C LEU A 218 -2.69 -10.30 3.62
N LEU A 219 -3.34 -9.22 3.15
CA LEU A 219 -3.07 -7.87 3.65
C LEU A 219 -3.29 -7.76 5.16
N ASN A 220 -4.40 -8.28 5.67
CA ASN A 220 -4.69 -8.33 7.12
C ASN A 220 -3.63 -9.13 7.89
N LEU A 221 -3.19 -10.25 7.32
CA LEU A 221 -2.11 -11.04 7.89
C LEU A 221 -0.82 -10.22 7.98
N PHE A 222 -0.38 -9.59 6.89
CA PHE A 222 0.85 -8.79 6.91
C PHE A 222 0.73 -7.59 7.85
N ALA A 223 -0.41 -6.91 7.90
CA ALA A 223 -0.65 -5.84 8.86
C ALA A 223 -0.53 -6.34 10.31
N TYR A 224 -1.14 -7.48 10.63
CA TYR A 224 -1.04 -8.11 11.95
C TYR A 224 0.42 -8.43 12.33
N LEU A 225 1.20 -8.96 11.38
CA LEU A 225 2.57 -9.38 11.60
C LEU A 225 3.54 -8.21 11.74
N LEU A 226 3.42 -7.21 10.88
CA LEU A 226 4.22 -5.98 10.91
C LEU A 226 3.96 -5.19 12.20
N SER A 227 2.78 -5.37 12.82
CA SER A 227 2.45 -4.82 14.13
C SER A 227 3.17 -5.50 15.32
N ASN A 228 3.99 -6.53 15.03
CA ASN A 228 4.73 -7.33 16.01
C ASN A 228 3.81 -7.90 17.11
N PRO A 229 2.96 -8.87 16.76
CA PRO A 229 1.86 -9.29 17.61
C PRO A 229 2.33 -9.93 18.91
N ASN A 230 1.56 -9.74 19.98
CA ASN A 230 1.81 -10.46 21.22
C ASN A 230 1.33 -11.91 21.04
N SER A 231 2.06 -12.87 21.58
CA SER A 231 1.69 -14.30 21.51
C SER A 231 1.76 -14.97 22.88
N GLY A 232 1.02 -16.07 23.04
CA GLY A 232 1.01 -16.89 24.25
C GLY A 232 0.68 -16.10 25.51
N ILE A 233 1.56 -16.15 26.51
CA ILE A 233 1.34 -15.50 27.80
C ILE A 233 1.33 -13.97 27.70
N ARG A 234 2.09 -13.39 26.75
CA ARG A 234 2.11 -11.94 26.53
C ARG A 234 0.77 -11.46 25.99
N TYR A 235 0.17 -12.20 25.06
CA TYR A 235 -1.18 -11.90 24.57
C TYR A 235 -2.21 -12.03 25.68
N LEU A 236 -2.13 -13.09 26.48
CA LEU A 236 -3.06 -13.31 27.59
C LEU A 236 -3.06 -12.14 28.58
N LEU A 237 -1.88 -11.72 29.04
CA LEU A 237 -1.71 -10.66 30.05
C LEU A 237 -1.97 -9.26 29.47
N PHE A 238 -1.34 -8.92 28.34
CA PHE A 238 -1.30 -7.54 27.84
C PHE A 238 -2.24 -7.28 26.66
N GLY A 239 -2.87 -8.32 26.12
CA GLY A 239 -3.71 -8.22 24.93
C GLY A 239 -2.87 -8.05 23.66
N GLN A 240 -3.50 -7.58 22.60
CA GLN A 240 -2.86 -7.38 21.31
C GLN A 240 -2.35 -5.93 21.17
N ARG A 241 -1.20 -5.76 20.52
CA ARG A 241 -0.69 -4.44 20.15
C ARG A 241 -1.59 -3.79 19.09
N LYS A 242 -1.51 -2.46 18.94
CA LYS A 242 -2.26 -1.76 17.89
C LYS A 242 -1.88 -2.37 16.54
N ILE A 243 -2.85 -3.00 15.89
CA ILE A 243 -2.69 -3.52 14.54
C ILE A 243 -2.67 -2.34 13.59
N ILE A 244 -1.70 -2.33 12.67
CA ILE A 244 -1.61 -1.36 11.58
C ILE A 244 -2.91 -1.44 10.80
N GLU A 245 -3.57 -0.29 10.66
CA GLU A 245 -4.81 -0.19 9.92
C GLU A 245 -4.51 -0.25 8.42
N ASN A 246 -5.24 -1.09 7.70
CA ASN A 246 -5.12 -1.12 6.24
C ASN A 246 -5.62 0.19 5.63
N GLY A 247 -5.06 0.53 4.47
CA GLY A 247 -5.58 1.59 3.62
C GLY A 247 -7.04 1.32 3.22
N THR A 248 -7.75 2.39 2.85
CA THR A 248 -9.15 2.29 2.39
C THR A 248 -9.26 1.93 0.90
N TYR A 249 -8.12 1.84 0.22
CA TYR A 249 -8.03 1.66 -1.22
C TYR A 249 -7.06 0.53 -1.55
N TRP A 250 -7.46 -0.32 -2.49
CA TRP A 250 -6.60 -1.29 -3.15
C TRP A 250 -7.12 -1.46 -4.58
N GLU A 251 -6.23 -1.85 -5.50
CA GLU A 251 -6.56 -2.12 -6.90
C GLU A 251 -5.71 -3.29 -7.38
N GLY A 252 -6.24 -4.07 -8.32
CA GLY A 252 -5.51 -5.18 -8.95
C GLY A 252 -5.53 -5.04 -10.46
N ARG A 253 -4.36 -5.23 -11.09
CA ARG A 253 -4.20 -5.25 -12.54
C ARG A 253 -3.43 -6.50 -12.99
N PRO A 254 -3.86 -7.19 -14.05
CA PRO A 254 -3.10 -8.27 -14.64
C PRO A 254 -1.93 -7.73 -15.46
N TYR A 255 -0.75 -8.32 -15.26
CA TYR A 255 0.42 -8.14 -16.10
C TYR A 255 0.64 -9.45 -16.87
N ILE A 256 0.46 -9.38 -18.18
CA ILE A 256 0.32 -10.53 -19.06
C ILE A 256 1.57 -10.64 -19.93
N TYR A 257 2.18 -11.81 -19.93
CA TYR A 257 3.39 -12.11 -20.69
C TYR A 257 3.07 -13.25 -21.65
N LEU A 258 2.89 -12.93 -22.94
CA LEU A 258 2.75 -13.92 -24.00
C LEU A 258 4.14 -14.27 -24.50
N LEU A 259 4.63 -15.42 -24.06
CA LEU A 259 5.90 -15.96 -24.50
C LEU A 259 5.73 -16.70 -25.82
N ASP A 260 4.83 -17.68 -25.87
CA ASP A 260 4.55 -18.48 -27.07
C ASP A 260 3.06 -18.46 -27.40
N PHE A 261 2.72 -18.44 -28.70
CA PHE A 261 1.34 -18.63 -29.15
C PHE A 261 1.26 -19.15 -30.58
N LYS A 262 0.12 -19.77 -30.90
CA LYS A 262 -0.08 -20.44 -32.18
C LYS A 262 -0.06 -19.44 -33.33
N GLY A 263 0.88 -19.66 -34.25
CA GLY A 263 1.02 -18.85 -35.46
C GLY A 263 1.74 -17.52 -35.25
N GLU A 264 2.50 -17.38 -34.16
CA GLU A 264 3.41 -16.26 -33.94
C GLU A 264 4.33 -16.01 -35.14
N CYS A 265 4.59 -14.74 -35.41
CA CYS A 265 5.44 -14.26 -36.47
C CYS A 265 6.87 -14.00 -35.96
N SER A 266 7.78 -13.81 -36.91
CA SER A 266 9.20 -13.56 -36.63
C SER A 266 9.42 -12.24 -35.90
N THR A 267 8.61 -11.21 -36.20
CA THR A 267 8.76 -9.88 -35.60
C THR A 267 7.50 -9.39 -34.90
N ALA A 268 7.68 -8.43 -33.99
CA ALA A 268 6.62 -7.85 -33.18
C ALA A 268 5.60 -7.07 -34.02
N SER A 269 6.04 -6.31 -35.02
CA SER A 269 5.19 -5.55 -35.94
C SER A 269 4.28 -6.47 -36.77
N GLU A 270 4.78 -7.62 -37.21
CA GLU A 270 3.98 -8.63 -37.91
C GLU A 270 2.91 -9.23 -36.99
N ASN A 271 3.28 -9.54 -35.74
CA ASN A 271 2.34 -10.01 -34.72
C ASN A 271 1.23 -8.98 -34.48
N ASN A 272 1.57 -7.70 -34.33
CA ASN A 272 0.60 -6.63 -34.07
C ASN A 272 -0.40 -6.45 -35.21
N LYS A 273 0.03 -6.63 -36.46
CA LYS A 273 -0.86 -6.58 -37.63
C LYS A 273 -1.77 -7.80 -37.70
N LYS A 274 -1.21 -8.99 -37.47
CA LYS A 274 -1.92 -10.26 -37.63
C LYS A 274 -2.90 -10.54 -36.49
N PHE A 275 -2.50 -10.29 -35.25
CA PHE A 275 -3.23 -10.62 -34.02
C PHE A 275 -3.81 -9.39 -33.32
N LYS A 276 -4.05 -8.33 -34.08
CA LYS A 276 -4.54 -7.04 -33.59
C LYS A 276 -5.76 -7.19 -32.68
N ASN A 277 -6.75 -7.97 -33.12
CA ASN A 277 -8.04 -8.11 -32.43
C ASN A 277 -7.91 -8.95 -31.16
N GLU A 278 -7.05 -9.96 -31.17
CA GLU A 278 -6.75 -10.84 -30.06
C GLU A 278 -6.02 -10.08 -28.96
N PHE A 279 -4.99 -9.29 -29.32
CA PHE A 279 -4.28 -8.45 -28.37
C PHE A 279 -5.18 -7.38 -27.76
N LEU A 280 -6.05 -6.74 -28.57
CA LEU A 280 -7.08 -5.83 -28.07
C LEU A 280 -8.01 -6.53 -27.07
N SER A 281 -8.47 -7.74 -27.39
CA SER A 281 -9.37 -8.51 -26.52
C SER A 281 -8.72 -8.83 -25.17
N ILE A 282 -7.42 -9.17 -25.18
CA ILE A 282 -6.63 -9.44 -23.97
C ILE A 282 -6.49 -8.18 -23.11
N ILE A 283 -6.06 -7.06 -23.70
CA ILE A 283 -5.80 -5.80 -22.97
C ILE A 283 -7.09 -5.24 -22.35
N GLU A 284 -8.18 -5.28 -23.11
CA GLU A 284 -9.50 -4.83 -22.66
C GLU A 284 -10.25 -5.90 -21.82
N ARG A 285 -9.66 -7.10 -21.66
CA ARG A 285 -10.15 -8.21 -20.83
C ARG A 285 -11.54 -8.73 -21.19
N PHE A 286 -11.90 -8.67 -22.47
CA PHE A 286 -13.23 -9.07 -22.95
C PHE A 286 -13.21 -9.41 -24.43
N THR A 287 -14.01 -10.39 -24.86
CA THR A 287 -14.17 -10.78 -26.26
C THR A 287 -15.49 -10.23 -26.81
N SER A 288 -15.45 -9.34 -27.81
CA SER A 288 -16.67 -8.83 -28.46
C SER A 288 -16.45 -8.45 -29.92
N ASP A 289 -17.42 -8.76 -30.77
CA ASP A 289 -17.39 -8.44 -32.21
C ASP A 289 -17.43 -6.94 -32.53
N PHE A 290 -17.83 -6.09 -31.58
CA PHE A 290 -17.92 -4.62 -31.74
C PHE A 290 -16.57 -3.91 -31.94
N ARG A 291 -15.45 -4.65 -32.02
CA ARG A 291 -14.08 -4.12 -31.92
C ARG A 291 -13.26 -4.19 -33.19
N LYS A 292 -13.81 -4.71 -34.29
CA LYS A 292 -13.07 -4.89 -35.56
C LYS A 292 -12.44 -3.60 -36.10
N ASP A 293 -13.02 -2.44 -35.76
CA ASP A 293 -12.56 -1.13 -36.24
C ASP A 293 -11.69 -0.36 -35.23
N ARG A 294 -11.51 -0.85 -34.01
CA ARG A 294 -10.65 -0.17 -33.02
C ARG A 294 -9.18 -0.36 -33.36
N GLU A 295 -8.37 0.66 -33.13
CA GLU A 295 -6.91 0.55 -33.25
C GLU A 295 -6.32 -0.08 -32.00
N LEU A 296 -5.25 -0.85 -32.20
CA LEU A 296 -4.45 -1.37 -31.08
C LEU A 296 -3.77 -0.18 -30.40
N VAL A 297 -3.67 -0.25 -29.08
CA VAL A 297 -2.95 0.76 -28.29
C VAL A 297 -1.50 0.84 -28.79
N GLU A 298 -0.92 2.03 -28.73
CA GLU A 298 0.47 2.24 -29.15
C GLU A 298 1.42 1.25 -28.47
N ASP A 299 2.21 0.57 -29.30
CA ASP A 299 3.31 -0.26 -28.83
C ASP A 299 4.45 0.64 -28.36
N ILE A 300 4.81 0.55 -27.08
CA ILE A 300 5.84 1.40 -26.50
C ILE A 300 7.26 0.83 -26.68
N ARG A 301 7.41 -0.41 -27.19
CA ARG A 301 8.72 -0.99 -27.49
C ARG A 301 9.24 -0.43 -28.81
N PHE A 302 10.44 0.14 -28.79
CA PHE A 302 11.09 0.65 -30.01
C PHE A 302 11.71 -0.46 -30.87
N PHE A 303 12.08 -1.57 -30.24
CA PHE A 303 12.69 -2.71 -30.90
C PHE A 303 11.61 -3.67 -31.38
N ASP A 304 11.79 -4.23 -32.57
CA ASP A 304 10.82 -5.15 -33.21
C ASP A 304 10.90 -6.59 -32.64
N ASP A 305 11.39 -6.73 -31.41
CA ASP A 305 11.67 -7.97 -30.72
C ASP A 305 10.54 -8.35 -29.74
N ALA A 306 9.83 -7.37 -29.19
CA ALA A 306 8.64 -7.56 -28.39
C ALA A 306 7.66 -6.42 -28.62
N SER A 307 6.41 -6.63 -28.25
CA SER A 307 5.43 -5.56 -28.14
C SER A 307 4.97 -5.37 -26.72
N ILE A 308 4.78 -4.13 -26.32
CA ILE A 308 4.38 -3.75 -24.98
C ILE A 308 3.21 -2.78 -25.06
N PHE A 309 2.09 -3.18 -24.48
CA PHE A 309 0.87 -2.41 -24.44
C PHE A 309 0.46 -2.09 -23.01
N PHE A 310 0.10 -0.84 -22.79
CA PHE A 310 -0.36 -0.34 -21.51
C PHE A 310 -1.77 0.22 -21.60
N GLU A 311 -2.66 -0.36 -20.81
CA GLU A 311 -3.95 0.21 -20.53
C GLU A 311 -4.25 0.21 -19.05
N LYS A 312 -5.26 1.00 -18.68
CA LYS A 312 -5.72 1.04 -17.29
C LYS A 312 -6.17 -0.34 -16.81
N SER A 313 -6.74 -1.17 -17.67
CA SER A 313 -7.28 -2.49 -17.30
C SER A 313 -6.23 -3.58 -17.15
N ALA A 314 -5.14 -3.54 -17.93
CA ALA A 314 -4.13 -4.58 -18.03
C ALA A 314 -2.85 -4.07 -18.70
N CYS A 315 -1.74 -4.79 -18.48
CA CYS A 315 -0.52 -4.65 -19.26
C CYS A 315 -0.28 -5.93 -20.06
N LEU A 316 -0.06 -5.82 -21.36
CA LEU A 316 0.24 -6.96 -22.25
C LEU A 316 1.64 -6.83 -22.82
N LYS A 317 2.42 -7.90 -22.74
CA LYS A 317 3.72 -8.04 -23.39
C LYS A 317 3.71 -9.26 -24.28
N VAL A 318 4.21 -9.11 -25.49
CA VAL A 318 4.22 -10.16 -26.50
C VAL A 318 5.63 -10.29 -27.03
N LEU A 319 6.27 -11.44 -26.80
CA LEU A 319 7.59 -11.70 -27.38
C LEU A 319 7.44 -12.16 -28.83
N SER A 320 8.31 -11.64 -29.70
CA SER A 320 8.45 -12.17 -31.06
C SER A 320 9.27 -13.46 -31.04
N LYS A 321 9.14 -14.27 -32.09
CA LYS A 321 9.95 -15.49 -32.23
C LYS A 321 11.45 -15.18 -32.27
N LYS A 322 11.86 -14.11 -32.96
CA LYS A 322 13.25 -13.69 -33.06
C LYS A 322 13.86 -13.29 -31.72
N ALA A 323 13.09 -12.69 -30.82
CA ALA A 323 13.60 -12.30 -29.50
C ALA A 323 14.03 -13.49 -28.64
N LYS A 324 13.29 -14.60 -28.74
CA LYS A 324 13.59 -15.84 -27.98
C LYS A 324 14.88 -16.51 -28.42
N GLU A 325 15.32 -16.25 -29.66
CA GLU A 325 16.60 -16.73 -30.16
C GLU A 325 17.80 -15.92 -29.63
N ILE A 326 17.53 -14.71 -29.10
CA ILE A 326 18.55 -13.74 -28.68
C ILE A 326 18.69 -13.66 -27.16
N ASP A 327 17.59 -13.78 -26.41
CA ASP A 327 17.57 -13.63 -24.95
C ASP A 327 16.83 -14.79 -24.26
N VAL A 328 17.20 -15.06 -23.00
CA VAL A 328 16.51 -16.03 -22.15
C VAL A 328 15.19 -15.40 -21.68
N PRO A 329 14.01 -15.94 -22.06
CA PRO A 329 12.72 -15.33 -21.72
C PRO A 329 12.53 -15.04 -20.23
N GLU A 330 13.11 -15.86 -19.36
CA GLU A 330 13.05 -15.71 -17.90
C GLU A 330 13.70 -14.42 -17.39
N ASN A 331 14.83 -14.01 -17.98
CA ASN A 331 15.52 -12.76 -17.63
C ASN A 331 14.71 -11.54 -18.07
N TYR A 332 14.10 -11.64 -19.25
CA TYR A 332 13.18 -10.64 -19.77
C TYR A 332 11.98 -10.48 -18.84
N ILE A 333 11.32 -11.57 -18.44
CA ILE A 333 10.17 -11.55 -17.53
C ILE A 333 10.56 -10.93 -16.19
N SER A 334 11.64 -11.41 -15.57
CA SER A 334 12.09 -10.97 -14.24
C SER A 334 12.37 -9.47 -14.19
N SER A 335 13.03 -8.94 -15.24
CA SER A 335 13.28 -7.49 -15.39
C SER A 335 11.97 -6.71 -15.42
N HIS A 336 11.03 -7.19 -16.22
CA HIS A 336 9.76 -6.54 -16.44
C HIS A 336 8.79 -6.65 -15.27
N GLU A 337 8.87 -7.72 -14.48
CA GLU A 337 8.13 -7.87 -13.22
C GLU A 337 8.63 -6.89 -12.15
N ALA A 338 9.95 -6.63 -12.09
CA ALA A 338 10.50 -5.59 -11.23
C ALA A 338 9.94 -4.21 -11.60
N ILE A 339 9.85 -3.91 -12.91
CA ILE A 339 9.27 -2.65 -13.39
C ILE A 339 7.78 -2.56 -13.04
N ALA A 340 7.01 -3.63 -13.28
CA ALA A 340 5.59 -3.70 -12.94
C ALA A 340 5.33 -3.44 -11.44
N THR A 341 6.10 -4.11 -10.58
CA THR A 341 6.01 -3.94 -9.12
C THR A 341 6.25 -2.50 -8.71
N TYR A 342 7.24 -1.84 -9.34
CA TYR A 342 7.57 -0.45 -9.04
C TYR A 342 6.50 0.54 -9.52
N ILE A 343 5.93 0.32 -10.71
CA ILE A 343 4.82 1.14 -11.22
C ILE A 343 3.63 1.08 -10.27
N GLU A 344 3.24 -0.13 -9.83
CA GLU A 344 2.12 -0.30 -8.89
C GLU A 344 2.44 0.32 -7.52
N TYR A 345 3.69 0.19 -7.05
CA TYR A 345 4.15 0.87 -5.84
C TYR A 345 3.98 2.38 -5.93
N VAL A 346 4.47 3.03 -7.00
CA VAL A 346 4.35 4.49 -7.15
C VAL A 346 2.90 4.93 -7.26
N TYR A 347 2.07 4.18 -7.98
CA TYR A 347 0.63 4.44 -8.07
C TYR A 347 -0.04 4.37 -6.68
N MET A 348 0.26 3.33 -5.90
CA MET A 348 -0.24 3.17 -4.53
C MET A 348 0.31 4.22 -3.57
N LEU A 349 1.55 4.67 -3.75
CA LEU A 349 2.14 5.73 -2.94
C LEU A 349 1.40 7.07 -3.12
N HIS A 350 1.04 7.43 -4.35
CA HIS A 350 0.22 8.63 -4.61
C HIS A 350 -1.18 8.50 -3.98
N ARG A 351 -1.80 7.32 -4.09
CA ARG A 351 -3.10 7.05 -3.43
C ARG A 351 -3.02 7.16 -1.91
N ALA A 352 -1.97 6.60 -1.32
CA ALA A 352 -1.72 6.66 0.12
C ALA A 352 -1.48 8.10 0.59
N LEU A 353 -0.73 8.90 -0.18
CA LEU A 353 -0.50 10.30 0.11
C LEU A 353 -1.80 11.11 0.09
N LEU A 354 -2.62 10.94 -0.95
CA LEU A 354 -3.94 11.58 -1.05
C LEU A 354 -4.83 11.23 0.15
N GLN A 355 -4.84 9.96 0.57
CA GLN A 355 -5.59 9.54 1.75
C GLN A 355 -5.05 10.21 3.03
N LYS A 356 -3.72 10.23 3.23
CA LYS A 356 -3.09 10.87 4.39
C LYS A 356 -3.41 12.37 4.47
N ILE A 357 -3.42 13.08 3.34
CA ILE A 357 -3.78 14.51 3.29
C ILE A 357 -5.22 14.70 3.76
N ARG A 358 -6.17 13.91 3.24
CA ARG A 358 -7.59 13.98 3.63
C ARG A 358 -7.83 13.65 5.11
N GLN A 359 -7.01 12.80 5.70
CA GLN A 359 -7.11 12.37 7.09
C GLN A 359 -6.29 13.23 8.06
N SER A 360 -5.53 14.21 7.56
CA SER A 360 -4.70 15.09 8.39
C SER A 360 -5.51 15.85 9.44
N HIS A 361 -4.89 16.12 10.58
CA HIS A 361 -5.50 16.79 11.72
C HIS A 361 -4.96 18.21 11.94
N SER A 362 -3.77 18.52 11.44
CA SER A 362 -3.10 19.81 11.68
C SER A 362 -2.56 20.45 10.39
N VAL A 363 -2.28 21.75 10.46
CA VAL A 363 -1.65 22.53 9.37
C VAL A 363 -0.22 22.03 9.13
N ASP A 364 0.51 21.69 10.19
CA ASP A 364 1.88 21.19 10.11
C ASP A 364 1.95 19.85 9.39
N GLU A 365 0.99 18.94 9.66
CA GLU A 365 0.88 17.66 8.97
C GLU A 365 0.63 17.85 7.46
N VAL A 366 -0.29 18.75 7.09
CA VAL A 366 -0.55 19.05 5.66
C VAL A 366 0.70 19.62 5.00
N SER A 367 1.44 20.48 5.71
CA SER A 367 2.67 21.09 5.21
C SER A 367 3.78 20.05 5.00
N ALA A 368 3.96 19.12 5.95
CA ALA A 368 4.90 18.00 5.80
C ALA A 368 4.51 17.07 4.63
N LEU A 369 3.22 16.80 4.46
CA LEU A 369 2.72 15.98 3.35
C LEU A 369 2.89 16.68 2.00
N ARG A 370 2.81 18.02 1.95
CA ARG A 370 3.11 18.82 0.76
C ARG A 370 4.57 18.69 0.34
N TRP A 371 5.51 18.76 1.29
CA TRP A 371 6.92 18.49 1.01
C TRP A 371 7.13 17.09 0.45
N ARG A 372 6.52 16.09 1.09
CA ARG A 372 6.60 14.70 0.61
C ARG A 372 6.00 14.53 -0.78
N ALA A 373 4.94 15.25 -1.13
CA ALA A 373 4.35 15.25 -2.47
C ALA A 373 5.34 15.76 -3.53
N ASN A 374 6.11 16.79 -3.20
CA ASN A 374 7.12 17.36 -4.08
C ASN A 374 8.37 16.47 -4.21
N GLU A 375 8.69 15.71 -3.15
CA GLU A 375 9.80 14.74 -3.14
C GLU A 375 9.50 13.44 -3.89
N LEU A 376 8.24 13.20 -4.28
CA LEU A 376 7.90 12.03 -5.09
C LEU A 376 8.59 12.13 -6.45
N ALA A 377 9.61 11.28 -6.61
CA ALA A 377 10.48 11.26 -7.77
C ALA A 377 9.71 11.15 -9.09
N SER A 378 10.24 11.82 -10.11
CA SER A 378 9.76 11.70 -11.48
C SER A 378 10.19 10.35 -12.06
N PRO A 379 9.48 9.81 -13.08
CA PRO A 379 9.89 8.52 -13.67
C PRO A 379 11.29 8.58 -14.31
N GLN A 380 11.81 9.79 -14.53
CA GLN A 380 13.12 10.05 -15.12
C GLN A 380 14.28 9.83 -14.14
N GLU A 381 14.04 10.00 -12.84
CA GLU A 381 15.09 9.97 -11.81
C GLU A 381 15.39 8.56 -11.30
N ILE A 382 14.40 7.67 -11.37
CA ILE A 382 14.47 6.33 -10.76
C ILE A 382 15.06 5.29 -11.71
N ALA A 383 14.83 5.44 -13.01
CA ALA A 383 15.17 4.44 -14.01
C ALA A 383 16.61 4.60 -14.55
N ALA A 384 17.34 3.47 -14.59
CA ALA A 384 18.73 3.40 -15.05
C ALA A 384 18.87 3.54 -16.58
N SER A 385 17.83 3.21 -17.36
CA SER A 385 17.86 3.27 -18.83
C SER A 385 16.73 4.12 -19.42
N GLY A 386 16.95 4.63 -20.64
CA GLY A 386 15.95 5.42 -21.39
C GLY A 386 14.67 4.63 -21.68
N GLU A 387 14.79 3.33 -21.97
CA GLU A 387 13.64 2.46 -22.20
C GLU A 387 12.76 2.32 -20.96
N VAL A 388 13.38 2.07 -19.79
CA VAL A 388 12.63 1.95 -18.52
C VAL A 388 11.96 3.27 -18.15
N ARG A 389 12.57 4.42 -18.48
CA ARG A 389 11.95 5.75 -18.31
C ARG A 389 10.70 5.91 -19.16
N ILE A 390 10.77 5.53 -20.44
CA ILE A 390 9.64 5.63 -21.38
C ILE A 390 8.53 4.67 -20.96
N TYR A 391 8.89 3.47 -20.58
CA TYR A 391 7.98 2.46 -20.06
C TYR A 391 7.24 2.96 -18.81
N SER A 392 7.96 3.49 -17.82
CA SER A 392 7.38 4.01 -16.58
C SER A 392 6.51 5.24 -16.86
N LYS A 393 6.96 6.16 -17.71
CA LYS A 393 6.20 7.36 -18.09
C LYS A 393 4.84 7.00 -18.72
N ASN A 394 4.84 6.11 -19.72
CA ASN A 394 3.61 5.68 -20.39
C ASN A 394 2.66 4.96 -19.43
N ALA A 395 3.18 4.08 -18.57
CA ALA A 395 2.36 3.41 -17.56
C ALA A 395 1.72 4.41 -16.59
N TRP A 396 2.47 5.39 -16.11
CA TRP A 396 1.97 6.40 -15.17
C TRP A 396 0.91 7.30 -15.77
N GLU A 397 1.06 7.66 -17.05
CA GLU A 397 0.06 8.41 -17.79
C GLU A 397 -1.23 7.60 -17.94
N LYS A 398 -1.14 6.35 -18.41
CA LYS A 398 -2.29 5.45 -18.58
C LYS A 398 -3.00 5.10 -17.27
N PHE A 399 -2.25 5.02 -16.16
CA PHE A 399 -2.81 4.75 -14.83
C PHE A 399 -3.42 6.00 -14.18
N GLY A 400 -3.28 7.18 -14.79
CA GLY A 400 -3.86 8.43 -14.31
C GLY A 400 -3.08 9.06 -13.15
N ILE A 401 -1.76 8.85 -13.07
CA ILE A 401 -0.94 9.47 -12.00
C ILE A 401 -0.94 10.99 -12.12
N ASN A 402 -1.00 11.54 -13.34
CA ASN A 402 -1.11 12.99 -13.55
C ASN A 402 -2.39 13.56 -12.92
N ASP A 403 -3.52 12.87 -13.10
CA ASP A 403 -4.79 13.24 -12.47
C ASP A 403 -4.71 13.12 -10.94
N LEU A 404 -4.02 12.09 -10.43
CA LEU A 404 -3.79 11.94 -8.99
C LEU A 404 -2.93 13.07 -8.42
N LYS A 405 -1.88 13.50 -9.14
CA LYS A 405 -1.07 14.65 -8.72
C LYS A 405 -1.90 15.94 -8.65
N ALA A 406 -2.76 16.17 -9.64
CA ALA A 406 -3.69 17.30 -9.61
C ALA A 406 -4.62 17.23 -8.39
N GLN A 407 -5.22 16.06 -8.13
CA GLN A 407 -6.08 15.83 -6.96
C GLN A 407 -5.33 16.01 -5.64
N ILE A 408 -4.07 15.59 -5.55
CA ILE A 408 -3.21 15.78 -4.37
C ILE A 408 -2.99 17.26 -4.11
N ASN A 409 -2.62 18.03 -5.13
CA ASN A 409 -2.39 19.47 -4.99
C ASN A 409 -3.65 20.20 -4.55
N GLU A 410 -4.79 19.89 -5.15
CA GLU A 410 -6.08 20.45 -4.74
C GLU A 410 -6.44 20.06 -3.31
N ALA A 411 -6.27 18.78 -2.94
CA ALA A 411 -6.53 18.30 -1.59
C ALA A 411 -5.63 18.96 -0.54
N ILE A 412 -4.36 19.25 -0.87
CA ILE A 412 -3.44 19.98 0.00
C ILE A 412 -3.97 21.39 0.26
N LEU A 413 -4.35 22.12 -0.79
CA LEU A 413 -4.86 23.49 -0.68
C LEU A 413 -6.13 23.53 0.17
N ILE A 414 -7.12 22.71 -0.17
CA ILE A 414 -8.39 22.64 0.56
C ILE A 414 -8.17 22.26 2.03
N SER A 415 -7.35 21.24 2.29
CA SER A 415 -7.08 20.79 3.65
C SER A 415 -6.34 21.86 4.45
N TYR A 416 -5.34 22.51 3.84
CA TYR A 416 -4.58 23.58 4.48
C TYR A 416 -5.49 24.74 4.88
N ASP A 417 -6.32 25.24 3.97
CA ASP A 417 -7.26 26.34 4.22
C ASP A 417 -8.28 25.98 5.32
N GLU A 418 -8.84 24.77 5.26
CA GLU A 418 -9.79 24.28 6.27
C GLU A 418 -9.15 24.20 7.67
N LYS A 419 -7.92 23.66 7.75
CA LYS A 419 -7.21 23.53 9.03
C LYS A 419 -6.74 24.87 9.56
N GLN A 420 -6.26 25.76 8.69
CA GLN A 420 -5.85 27.10 9.07
C GLN A 420 -7.03 27.90 9.60
N PHE A 421 -8.18 27.88 8.92
CA PHE A 421 -9.40 28.51 9.41
C PHE A 421 -9.82 27.97 10.80
N LYS A 422 -9.74 26.65 11.00
CA LYS A 422 -10.00 26.04 12.32
C LYS A 422 -8.99 26.47 13.38
N HIS A 423 -7.71 26.59 13.01
CA HIS A 423 -6.65 27.03 13.90
C HIS A 423 -6.85 28.50 14.31
N GLU A 424 -7.12 29.38 13.35
CA GLU A 424 -7.45 30.80 13.59
C GLU A 424 -8.70 30.97 14.45
N LYS A 425 -9.75 30.18 14.21
CA LYS A 425 -10.96 30.19 15.04
C LYS A 425 -10.65 29.82 16.50
N LYS A 426 -9.82 28.80 16.73
CA LYS A 426 -9.38 28.43 18.10
C LYS A 426 -8.50 29.51 18.71
N GLY A 427 -7.56 30.05 17.93
CA GLY A 427 -6.70 31.16 18.34
C GLY A 427 -7.49 32.39 18.75
N ASN A 428 -8.55 32.73 18.01
CA ASN A 428 -9.43 33.85 18.33
C ASN A 428 -10.18 33.65 19.66
N VAL A 429 -10.63 32.42 19.97
CA VAL A 429 -11.26 32.12 21.27
C VAL A 429 -10.26 32.25 22.41
N VAL A 430 -9.03 31.77 22.23
CA VAL A 430 -7.96 31.87 23.22
C VAL A 430 -7.52 33.33 23.40
N ASN A 431 -7.34 34.07 22.32
CA ASN A 431 -7.02 35.49 22.33
C ASN A 431 -8.14 36.31 23.00
N LEU A 432 -9.40 35.96 22.75
CA LEU A 432 -10.54 36.57 23.44
C LEU A 432 -10.49 36.27 24.95
N ALA A 433 -10.18 35.03 25.34
CA ALA A 433 -10.05 34.66 26.75
C ALA A 433 -8.90 35.43 27.43
N PHE A 434 -7.74 35.55 26.77
CA PHE A 434 -6.64 36.37 27.25
C PHE A 434 -7.00 37.86 27.30
N ALA A 435 -7.68 38.40 26.29
CA ALA A 435 -8.13 39.79 26.29
C ALA A 435 -9.10 40.07 27.45
N ILE A 436 -10.01 39.15 27.77
CA ILE A 436 -10.88 39.24 28.94
C ILE A 436 -10.05 39.20 30.24
N LEU A 437 -9.12 38.25 30.36
CA LEU A 437 -8.28 38.11 31.55
C LEU A 437 -7.41 39.35 31.80
N PHE A 438 -6.69 39.82 30.78
CA PHE A 438 -5.88 41.04 30.86
C PHE A 438 -6.74 42.28 31.04
N GLY A 439 -7.93 42.32 30.43
CA GLY A 439 -8.91 43.38 30.64
C GLY A 439 -9.35 43.46 32.11
N LEU A 440 -9.64 42.32 32.75
CA LEU A 440 -9.98 42.23 34.17
C LEU A 440 -8.82 42.66 35.08
N LEU A 441 -7.59 42.25 34.75
CA LEU A 441 -6.39 42.64 35.50
C LEU A 441 -6.07 44.15 35.37
N ALA A 442 -6.47 44.79 34.27
CA ALA A 442 -6.25 46.21 34.04
C ALA A 442 -7.26 47.13 34.76
N ILE A 443 -8.40 46.59 35.25
CA ILE A 443 -9.48 47.37 35.89
C ILE A 443 -8.99 48.29 37.01
N PRO A 444 -8.14 47.84 37.97
CA PRO A 444 -7.72 48.72 39.06
C PRO A 444 -6.87 49.91 38.59
N SER A 445 -6.01 49.72 37.60
CA SER A 445 -5.18 50.80 37.04
C SER A 445 -6.00 51.75 36.18
N VAL A 446 -6.90 51.24 35.31
CA VAL A 446 -7.81 52.08 34.52
C VAL A 446 -8.72 52.90 35.43
N GLY A 447 -9.26 52.30 36.50
CA GLY A 447 -10.10 52.99 37.46
C GLY A 447 -9.37 54.14 38.17
N LYS A 448 -8.14 53.89 38.61
CA LYS A 448 -7.35 54.85 39.38
C LYS A 448 -6.68 55.93 38.51
N ASP A 449 -6.11 55.54 37.38
CA ASP A 449 -5.22 56.39 36.60
C ASP A 449 -5.93 57.11 35.43
N ILE A 450 -7.09 56.61 35.00
CA ILE A 450 -7.85 57.19 33.87
C ILE A 450 -9.23 57.69 34.34
N ILE A 451 -10.03 56.85 34.97
CA ILE A 451 -11.41 57.20 35.33
C ILE A 451 -11.42 58.21 36.47
N ALA A 452 -10.65 58.02 37.54
CA ALA A 452 -10.66 58.95 38.67
C ALA A 452 -10.26 60.40 38.28
N PRO A 453 -9.22 60.66 37.46
CA PRO A 453 -8.92 62.02 36.97
C PRO A 453 -10.05 62.63 36.12
N ILE A 454 -10.67 61.86 35.23
CA ILE A 454 -11.80 62.33 34.39
C ILE A 454 -13.05 62.60 35.25
N TRP A 455 -13.27 61.79 36.28
CA TRP A 455 -14.38 61.99 37.22
C TRP A 455 -14.18 63.25 38.07
N LYS A 456 -12.92 63.56 38.44
CA LYS A 456 -12.58 64.82 39.13
C LYS A 456 -12.85 66.05 38.27
N THR A 457 -12.56 66.01 36.97
CA THR A 457 -12.75 67.17 36.09
C THR A 457 -14.21 67.44 35.74
N THR A 458 -15.09 66.46 35.91
CA THR A 458 -16.53 66.57 35.58
C THR A 458 -17.41 67.02 36.74
N ASN A 459 -16.83 67.35 37.92
CA ASN A 459 -17.54 67.79 39.13
C ASN A 459 -18.63 66.82 39.65
N PHE A 460 -18.55 65.53 39.30
CA PHE A 460 -19.42 64.51 39.87
C PHE A 460 -18.98 64.12 41.29
N TYR A 461 -19.87 63.45 42.03
CA TYR A 461 -19.63 63.00 43.41
C TYR A 461 -18.31 62.22 43.54
N TYR A 462 -17.45 62.69 44.46
CA TYR A 462 -16.17 62.08 44.80
C TYR A 462 -16.20 61.53 46.23
N PRO A 463 -16.01 60.21 46.43
CA PRO A 463 -16.06 59.60 47.75
C PRO A 463 -14.85 60.01 48.61
N ALA A 464 -15.01 59.98 49.93
CA ALA A 464 -13.92 60.24 50.88
C ALA A 464 -12.79 59.19 50.77
N ASN A 465 -11.54 59.62 51.02
CA ASN A 465 -10.28 58.91 50.75
C ASN A 465 -10.23 57.41 51.12
N ALA A 466 -10.97 56.97 52.16
CA ALA A 466 -10.94 55.58 52.62
C ALA A 466 -11.59 54.58 51.65
N TYR A 467 -12.48 55.02 50.76
CA TYR A 467 -13.23 54.13 49.84
C TYR A 467 -13.04 54.47 48.36
N GLU A 468 -12.16 55.41 48.05
CA GLU A 468 -11.89 55.91 46.69
C GLU A 468 -11.54 54.79 45.70
N ASN A 469 -10.59 53.92 46.06
CA ASN A 469 -10.16 52.82 45.20
C ASN A 469 -11.28 51.80 44.95
N LEU A 470 -12.10 51.50 45.97
CA LEU A 470 -13.20 50.55 45.85
C LEU A 470 -14.33 51.14 44.98
N TYR A 471 -14.65 52.42 45.16
CA TYR A 471 -15.66 53.11 44.38
C TYR A 471 -15.28 53.17 42.89
N PHE A 472 -14.07 53.62 42.57
CA PHE A 472 -13.63 53.68 41.16
C PHE A 472 -13.45 52.30 40.54
N PHE A 473 -13.08 51.28 41.31
CA PHE A 473 -13.14 49.89 40.85
C PHE A 473 -14.57 49.48 40.43
N LEU A 474 -15.58 49.73 41.27
CA LEU A 474 -16.98 49.41 40.96
C LEU A 474 -17.52 50.20 39.76
N VAL A 475 -17.20 51.49 39.66
CA VAL A 475 -17.56 52.34 38.50
C VAL A 475 -16.93 51.80 37.22
N THR A 476 -15.66 51.39 37.27
CA THR A 476 -14.95 50.82 36.12
C THR A 476 -15.58 49.49 35.68
N CYS A 477 -15.92 48.62 36.64
CA CYS A 477 -16.67 47.39 36.38
C CYS A 477 -18.04 47.68 35.74
N LEU A 478 -18.79 48.68 36.23
CA LEU A 478 -20.09 49.05 35.67
C LEU A 478 -19.96 49.55 34.22
N ILE A 479 -18.99 50.42 33.93
CA ILE A 479 -18.71 50.93 32.57
C ILE A 479 -18.37 49.75 31.65
N LEU A 480 -17.56 48.80 32.10
CA LEU A 480 -17.22 47.61 31.33
C LEU A 480 -18.43 46.71 31.06
N VAL A 481 -19.33 46.52 32.03
CA VAL A 481 -20.57 45.78 31.84
C VAL A 481 -21.47 46.46 30.81
N ILE A 482 -21.59 47.79 30.86
CA ILE A 482 -22.37 48.57 29.88
C ILE A 482 -21.74 48.47 28.49
N MET A 483 -20.42 48.61 28.36
CA MET A 483 -19.72 48.44 27.08
C MET A 483 -19.88 47.03 26.52
N ALA A 484 -19.73 46.00 27.36
CA ALA A 484 -19.92 44.61 26.95
C ALA A 484 -21.37 44.36 26.48
N PHE A 485 -22.36 44.91 27.19
CA PHE A 485 -23.76 44.86 26.78
C PHE A 485 -23.98 45.52 25.42
N LEU A 486 -23.45 46.73 25.21
CA LEU A 486 -23.54 47.45 23.93
C LEU A 486 -22.89 46.67 22.77
N VAL A 487 -21.71 46.11 22.98
CA VAL A 487 -21.00 45.28 21.98
C VAL A 487 -21.78 44.00 21.67
N LEU A 488 -22.34 43.33 22.67
CA LEU A 488 -23.16 42.13 22.46
C LEU A 488 -24.46 42.46 21.70
N THR A 489 -25.08 43.61 21.99
CA THR A 489 -26.27 44.06 21.24
C THR A 489 -25.95 44.46 19.80
N SER A 490 -24.80 45.09 19.53
CA SER A 490 -24.39 45.43 18.16
C SER A 490 -24.03 44.19 17.34
N ILE A 491 -23.30 43.23 17.92
CA ILE A 491 -23.01 41.94 17.25
C ILE A 491 -24.32 41.20 16.91
N ARG A 492 -25.30 41.15 17.81
CA ARG A 492 -26.62 40.57 17.55
C ARG A 492 -27.41 41.29 16.45
N PHE A 493 -27.24 42.60 16.32
CA PHE A 493 -27.89 43.40 15.29
C PHE A 493 -27.27 43.10 13.90
N PHE A 494 -25.94 43.03 13.80
CA PHE A 494 -25.24 42.75 12.54
C PHE A 494 -25.26 41.28 12.11
N THR A 495 -25.43 40.33 13.03
CA THR A 495 -25.52 38.89 12.69
C THR A 495 -26.93 38.42 12.29
N LYS A 496 -27.95 39.28 12.41
CA LYS A 496 -29.34 38.99 12.04
C LYS A 496 -29.69 39.26 10.57
N GLU A 497 -28.75 39.76 9.76
CA GLU A 497 -28.93 39.99 8.31
C GLU A 497 -28.42 38.84 7.42
N LYS A 498 -28.55 37.58 7.87
CA LYS A 498 -28.40 36.41 6.99
C LYS A 498 -29.56 35.45 7.13
#